data_AF-A0A090VPD3-F1
#
_entry.id   AF-A0A090VPD3-F1
#
_cell.length_a   1.000
_cell.length_b   1.000
_cell.length_c   1.000
_cell.angle_alpha   90.00
_cell.angle_beta   90.00
_cell.angle_gamma   90.00
#
_symmetry.space_group_name_H-M   'P 1'
#
loop_
_entity.id
_entity.type
_entity.pdbx_description
1 polymer ?
#
loop_
_entity_poly.entity_id
_entity_poly.type
_entity_poly.pdbx_seq_one_letter_code
_entity_poly.pdbx_strand_id
1 'polypeptide(L)' 'MSQLPGIGKRTALRLVLHMLRQPKEQTNTLSQALVQMRTNIKFCKSCNNISDVDICEICANPNRINL' A
#
# COMPACT_ATOMS: atom_id res chain seq x y z
N MET A 1 -1.55 -2.60 -15.06
CA MET A 1 -1.60 -1.17 -14.69
C MET A 1 -2.95 -0.51 -14.97
N SER A 2 -3.64 -0.76 -16.09
CA SER A 2 -4.96 -0.15 -16.39
C SER A 2 -6.14 -0.64 -15.53
N GLN A 3 -5.91 -1.65 -14.69
CA GLN A 3 -6.89 -2.14 -13.72
C GLN A 3 -6.85 -1.34 -12.41
N LEU A 4 -5.84 -0.48 -12.22
CA LEU A 4 -5.75 0.36 -11.03
C LEU A 4 -6.75 1.51 -11.14
N PRO A 5 -7.45 1.85 -10.04
CA PRO A 5 -8.39 2.96 -10.03
C PRO A 5 -7.68 4.26 -10.43
N GLY A 6 -8.32 5.07 -11.28
CA GLY A 6 -7.76 6.33 -11.78
C GLY A 6 -6.71 6.20 -12.90
N ILE A 7 -6.36 4.99 -13.36
CA ILE A 7 -5.36 4.77 -14.41
C ILE A 7 -6.00 4.23 -15.70
N GLY A 8 -6.19 5.10 -16.69
CA GLY A 8 -6.63 4.71 -18.03
C GLY A 8 -5.54 4.05 -18.90
N LYS A 9 -5.92 3.47 -20.04
CA LYS A 9 -5.02 2.72 -20.95
C LYS A 9 -3.77 3.51 -21.36
N ARG A 10 -3.93 4.80 -21.72
CA ARG A 10 -2.80 5.68 -22.13
C ARG A 10 -1.80 5.90 -21.00
N THR A 11 -2.30 6.15 -19.79
CA THR A 11 -1.46 6.32 -18.59
C THR A 11 -0.79 4.99 -18.21
N ALA A 12 -1.52 3.87 -18.28
CA ALA A 12 -0.98 2.54 -18.03
C ALA A 12 0.22 2.21 -18.94
N LEU A 13 0.10 2.45 -20.25
CA LEU A 13 1.19 2.22 -21.19
C LEU A 13 2.42 3.07 -20.86
N ARG A 14 2.21 4.36 -20.54
CA ARG A 14 3.30 5.27 -20.13
C ARG A 14 4.03 4.75 -18.89
N LEU A 15 3.31 4.25 -17.90
CA LEU A 15 3.89 3.67 -16.68
C LEU A 15 4.69 2.40 -17.00
N VAL A 16 4.17 1.48 -17.81
CA VAL A 16 4.88 0.26 -18.21
C VAL A 16 6.17 0.60 -18.96
N LEU A 17 6.12 1.52 -19.92
CA LEU A 17 7.30 1.97 -20.66
C LEU A 17 8.33 2.66 -19.75
N HIS A 18 7.87 3.39 -18.73
CA HIS A 18 8.76 3.98 -17.74
C HIS A 18 9.48 2.90 -16.92
N MET A 19 8.76 1.89 -16.43
CA MET A 19 9.35 0.79 -15.66
C MET A 19 10.37 -0.02 -16.46
N LEU A 20 10.13 -0.23 -17.77
CA LEU A 20 11.09 -0.91 -18.66
C LEU A 20 12.40 -0.13 -18.87
N ARG A 21 12.41 1.18 -18.63
CA ARG A 21 13.62 2.02 -18.73
C ARG A 21 14.40 2.08 -17.42
N GLN A 22 13.81 1.63 -16.31
CA GLN A 22 14.48 1.59 -15.02
C GLN A 22 15.23 0.27 -14.83
N PRO A 23 16.22 0.21 -13.91
CA PRO A 23 16.82 -1.06 -13.49
C PRO A 23 15.76 -2.07 -13.03
N LYS A 24 15.98 -3.35 -13.31
CA LYS A 24 15.04 -4.44 -13.00
C LYS A 24 14.69 -4.48 -11.51
N GLU A 25 15.66 -4.12 -10.66
CA GLU A 25 15.57 -4.07 -9.21
C GLU A 25 14.45 -3.13 -8.75
N GLN A 26 14.24 -1.98 -9.39
CA GLN A 26 13.16 -1.06 -9.00
C GLN A 26 11.78 -1.70 -9.20
N THR A 27 11.58 -2.42 -10.31
CA THR A 27 10.33 -3.12 -10.57
C THR A 27 10.13 -4.27 -9.58
N ASN A 28 11.20 -4.97 -9.22
CA ASN A 28 11.15 -6.02 -8.20
C ASN A 28 10.76 -5.45 -6.83
N THR A 29 11.37 -4.34 -6.40
CA THR A 29 11.06 -3.67 -5.13
C THR A 29 9.59 -3.25 -5.08
N LEU A 30 9.06 -2.65 -6.16
CA LEU A 30 7.65 -2.29 -6.23
C LEU A 30 6.74 -3.53 -6.12
N SER A 31 7.06 -4.59 -6.85
CA SER A 31 6.27 -5.84 -6.80
C SER A 31 6.28 -6.46 -5.40
N GLN A 32 7.43 -6.46 -4.73
CA GLN A 32 7.55 -6.99 -3.37
C GLN A 32 6.76 -6.15 -2.37
N ALA A 33 6.84 -4.82 -2.46
CA ALA A 33 6.08 -3.92 -1.60
C ALA A 33 4.56 -4.15 -1.74
N LEU A 34 4.05 -4.34 -2.96
CA LEU A 34 2.63 -4.65 -3.19
C LEU A 34 2.21 -5.98 -2.57
N VAL A 35 3.05 -7.01 -2.67
CA VAL A 35 2.79 -8.31 -2.05
C VAL A 35 2.79 -8.18 -0.54
N GLN A 36 3.83 -7.58 0.05
CA GLN A 36 3.93 -7.37 1.49
C GLN A 36 2.75 -6.57 2.05
N MET A 37 2.34 -5.49 1.36
CA MET A 37 1.16 -4.71 1.72
C MET A 37 -0.09 -5.60 1.76
N ARG A 38 -0.31 -6.41 0.72
CA ARG A 38 -1.51 -7.27 0.65
C ARG A 38 -1.50 -8.38 1.70
N THR A 39 -0.33 -8.91 2.07
CA THR A 39 -0.22 -10.03 3.02
C THR A 39 -0.18 -9.60 4.48
N ASN A 40 0.42 -8.45 4.77
CA ASN A 40 0.77 -8.07 6.14
C ASN A 40 -0.18 -7.00 6.72
N ILE A 41 -0.96 -6.30 5.89
CA ILE A 41 -1.98 -5.39 6.40
C ILE A 41 -3.00 -6.18 7.23
N LYS A 42 -3.22 -5.69 8.44
CA LYS A 42 -4.26 -6.10 9.37
C LYS A 42 -5.19 -4.94 9.64
N PHE A 43 -6.33 -5.24 10.24
CA PHE A 43 -7.23 -4.25 10.77
C PHE A 43 -7.08 -4.20 12.29
N CYS A 44 -6.96 -3.00 12.83
CA CYS A 44 -6.94 -2.76 14.26
C CYS A 44 -8.19 -3.36 14.91
N LYS A 45 -8.02 -4.17 15.96
CA LYS A 45 -9.12 -4.83 16.67
C LYS A 45 -10.08 -3.86 17.37
N SER A 46 -9.66 -2.61 17.58
CA SER A 46 -10.46 -1.59 18.28
C SER A 46 -11.24 -0.66 17.33
N CYS A 47 -10.61 -0.18 16.25
CA CYS A 47 -11.21 0.85 15.38
C CYS A 47 -11.30 0.45 13.91
N ASN A 48 -10.90 -0.77 13.55
CA ASN A 48 -10.82 -1.28 12.18
C ASN A 48 -9.96 -0.42 11.23
N ASN A 49 -9.06 0.43 11.76
CA ASN A 49 -8.08 1.13 10.94
C ASN A 49 -7.05 0.15 10.37
N ILE A 50 -6.47 0.48 9.22
CA ILE A 50 -5.34 -0.26 8.64
C ILE A 50 -4.14 -0.15 9.58
N SER A 51 -3.53 -1.28 9.89
CA SER A 51 -2.35 -1.35 10.74
C SER A 51 -1.52 -2.60 10.41
N ASP A 52 -0.26 -2.60 10.82
CA ASP A 52 0.64 -3.75 10.82
C ASP A 52 0.64 -4.49 12.18
N VAL A 53 0.00 -3.92 13.20
CA VAL A 53 -0.16 -4.48 14.56
C VAL A 53 -1.63 -4.67 14.93
N ASP A 54 -1.90 -5.44 15.99
CA ASP A 54 -3.27 -5.79 16.43
C ASP A 54 -4.06 -4.58 16.98
N ILE A 55 -3.37 -3.66 17.65
CA ILE A 55 -3.92 -2.39 18.13
C ILE A 55 -3.07 -1.28 17.52
N CYS A 56 -3.66 -0.46 16.65
CA CYS A 56 -2.92 0.60 15.97
C CYS A 56 -2.34 1.62 16.96
N GLU A 57 -1.27 2.29 16.57
CA GLU A 57 -0.58 3.30 17.39
C GLU A 57 -1.52 4.39 17.93
N ILE A 58 -2.57 4.69 17.16
CA ILE A 58 -3.63 5.61 17.53
C ILE A 58 -4.42 5.10 18.75
N CYS A 59 -4.90 3.85 18.72
CA CYS A 59 -5.66 3.26 19.82
C CYS A 59 -4.76 2.91 21.02
N ALA A 60 -3.48 2.60 20.78
CA ALA A 60 -2.50 2.34 21.83
C ALA A 60 -2.05 3.61 22.57
N ASN A 61 -2.28 4.79 21.99
CA ASN A 61 -1.86 6.05 22.59
C ASN A 61 -2.76 6.42 23.80
N PRO A 62 -2.21 6.49 25.02
CA PRO A 62 -3.00 6.81 26.21
C PRO A 62 -3.52 8.25 26.24
N ASN A 63 -2.96 9.15 25.42
CA ASN A 63 -3.39 10.55 25.33
C ASN A 63 -4.51 10.76 24.29
N ARG A 64 -4.96 9.70 23.60
CA ARG A 64 -6.06 9.80 22.64
C ARG A 64 -7.38 9.94 23.41
N ILE A 65 -7.97 11.12 23.34
CA ILE A 65 -9.31 11.40 23.88
C ILE A 65 -10.32 10.93 22.83
N ASN A 66 -11.04 9.84 23.13
CA ASN A 66 -12.23 9.43 22.36
C ASN A 66 -13.38 10.34 22.80
N LEU A 67 -13.67 11.38 22.02
CA LEU A 67 -14.86 12.21 22.15
C LEU A 67 -16.02 11.61 21.37
#